data_AF-A0A4Q9PDB2-F1
#
_entry.id   AF-A0A4Q9PDB2-F1
#
_cell.length_a   1.000
_cell.length_b   1.000
_cell.length_c   1.000
_cell.angle_alpha   90.00
_cell.angle_beta   90.00
_cell.angle_gamma   90.00
#
_symmetry.space_group_name_H-M   'P 1'
#
loop_
_entity.id
_entity.type
_entity.pdbx_description
1 polymer ?
#
loop_
_entity_poly.entity_id
_entity_poly.type
_entity_poly.pdbx_seq_one_letter_code
_entity_poly.pdbx_strand_id
1 'polypeptide(L)'
;MTAHGELCRVLYAHSDAEVRHLSDEPQQYNDYEGFVFPDCTSGPYEEYPVLQGRVYDGTTPPGPDRVIYQTFIGEVCGKCCVTHTNAPTPNGFLQCT
;
A
#
# COMPACT_ATOMS: atom_id res chain seq x y z
N MET A 1 6.33 10.90 -16.51
CA MET A 1 6.22 10.74 -15.05
C MET A 1 4.83 10.21 -14.79
N THR A 2 4.72 8.91 -14.55
CA THR A 2 3.44 8.19 -14.53
C THR A 2 2.72 8.50 -13.21
N ALA A 3 1.42 8.80 -13.27
CA ALA A 3 0.60 9.27 -12.15
C ALA A 3 0.63 8.37 -10.89
N HIS A 4 1.08 7.12 -11.01
CA HIS A 4 1.16 6.16 -9.90
C HIS A 4 2.34 6.40 -8.94
N GLY A 5 3.44 7.02 -9.39
CA GLY A 5 4.61 7.31 -8.53
C GLY A 5 4.37 8.45 -7.53
N GLU A 6 3.47 9.37 -7.86
CA GLU A 6 3.15 10.52 -7.01
C GLU A 6 2.21 10.15 -5.86
N LEU A 7 1.32 9.18 -6.07
CA LEU A 7 0.46 8.61 -5.02
C LEU A 7 1.28 7.99 -3.89
N CYS A 8 2.33 7.28 -4.26
CA CYS A 8 3.24 6.68 -3.30
C CYS A 8 3.96 7.75 -2.47
N ARG A 9 4.33 8.88 -3.10
CA ARG A 9 5.01 10.01 -2.45
C ARG A 9 4.22 10.66 -1.32
N VAL A 10 2.89 10.71 -1.42
CA VAL A 10 2.07 11.40 -0.42
C VAL A 10 1.92 10.59 0.87
N LEU A 11 1.92 9.25 0.80
CA LEU A 11 1.93 8.44 2.01
C LEU A 11 3.26 8.48 2.76
N TYR A 12 4.40 8.62 2.06
CA TYR A 12 5.68 8.91 2.74
C TYR A 12 5.70 10.26 3.47
N ALA A 13 4.78 11.17 3.13
CA ALA A 13 4.66 12.44 3.85
C ALA A 13 3.87 12.29 5.17
N HIS A 14 3.14 11.19 5.34
CA HIS A 14 2.46 10.84 6.59
C HIS A 14 3.40 10.03 7.48
N SER A 15 3.37 10.29 8.78
CA SER A 15 4.21 9.56 9.72
C SER A 15 3.73 8.10 9.87
N ASP A 16 4.64 7.16 10.14
CA ASP A 16 4.29 5.75 10.43
C ASP A 16 3.23 5.62 11.54
N ALA A 17 3.17 6.60 12.45
CA ALA A 17 2.17 6.69 13.50
C ALA A 17 0.76 7.09 13.00
N GLU A 18 0.66 7.98 12.01
CA GLU A 18 -0.64 8.29 11.37
C GLU A 18 -1.15 7.07 10.63
N VAL A 19 -0.30 6.40 9.85
CA VAL A 19 -0.62 5.18 9.12
C VAL A 19 -1.12 4.06 10.06
N ARG A 20 -0.41 3.83 11.17
CA ARG A 20 -0.81 2.84 12.21
C ARG A 20 -2.09 3.20 12.95
N HIS A 21 -2.43 4.48 13.07
CA HIS A 21 -3.69 4.90 13.71
C HIS A 21 -4.89 4.74 12.77
N LEU A 22 -4.63 4.66 11.46
CA LEU A 22 -5.64 4.51 10.41
C LEU A 22 -5.90 3.03 10.07
N SER A 23 -4.98 2.14 10.50
CA SER A 23 -5.05 0.69 10.35
C SER A 23 -6.05 0.01 11.30
N ASP A 24 -7.22 0.60 11.58
CA ASP A 24 -8.31 -0.13 12.22
C ASP A 24 -8.92 -1.18 11.25
N GLU A 25 -8.57 -1.12 9.94
CA GLU A 25 -8.87 -2.16 8.93
C GLU A 25 -7.64 -2.59 8.09
N PRO A 26 -6.53 -3.09 8.68
CA PRO A 26 -5.45 -3.65 7.90
C PRO A 26 -5.89 -5.00 7.32
N GLN A 27 -5.79 -5.17 5.99
CA GLN A 27 -6.03 -6.46 5.36
C GLN A 27 -4.69 -7.19 5.25
N GLN A 28 -4.66 -8.49 5.53
CA GLN A 28 -3.46 -9.29 5.31
C GLN A 28 -3.09 -9.26 3.82
N TYR A 29 -1.85 -8.90 3.51
CA TYR A 29 -1.32 -8.96 2.16
C TYR A 29 -0.54 -10.27 1.96
N ASN A 30 -0.93 -11.02 0.94
CA ASN A 30 -0.20 -12.20 0.47
C ASN A 30 0.33 -11.89 -0.94
N ASP A 31 1.65 -11.88 -1.09
CA ASP A 31 2.32 -11.59 -2.35
C ASP A 31 2.21 -12.76 -3.33
N TYR A 32 1.09 -12.81 -4.07
CA TYR A 32 0.88 -13.79 -5.14
C TYR A 32 1.53 -13.34 -6.45
N GLU A 33 1.88 -12.06 -6.56
CA GLU A 33 2.52 -11.47 -7.72
C GLU A 33 4.04 -11.70 -7.75
N GLY A 34 4.66 -12.00 -6.61
CA GLY A 34 6.10 -12.22 -6.47
C GLY A 34 6.90 -10.93 -6.44
N PHE A 35 6.33 -9.86 -5.87
CA PHE A 35 6.99 -8.58 -5.73
C PHE A 35 8.16 -8.65 -4.74
N VAL A 36 9.22 -7.90 -5.05
CA VAL A 36 10.34 -7.73 -4.13
C VAL A 36 10.24 -6.35 -3.51
N PHE A 37 10.06 -6.32 -2.19
CA PHE A 37 10.04 -5.12 -1.38
C PHE A 37 11.41 -4.96 -0.71
N PRO A 38 12.34 -4.17 -1.28
CA PRO A 38 13.74 -4.15 -0.82
C PRO A 38 13.89 -3.67 0.62
N ASP A 39 12.99 -2.81 1.08
CA ASP A 39 13.00 -2.24 2.43
C ASP A 39 12.22 -3.12 3.44
N CYS A 40 11.59 -4.21 2.98
CA CYS A 40 10.84 -5.16 3.79
C CYS A 40 11.19 -6.60 3.41
N THR A 41 12.14 -7.17 4.13
CA THR A 41 12.78 -8.43 3.75
C THR A 41 12.10 -9.68 4.33
N SER A 42 11.16 -9.54 5.27
CA SER A 42 10.44 -10.68 5.85
C SER A 42 8.99 -10.32 6.20
N GLY A 43 8.00 -10.99 5.63
CA GLY A 43 6.60 -10.86 6.08
C GLY A 43 6.42 -11.26 7.56
N PRO A 44 5.21 -11.13 8.12
CA PRO A 44 3.93 -10.89 7.45
C PRO A 44 3.74 -9.45 6.96
N TYR A 45 2.90 -9.31 5.93
CA TYR A 45 2.55 -8.04 5.32
C TYR A 45 1.07 -7.72 5.50
N GLU A 46 0.78 -6.43 5.56
CA GLU A 46 -0.57 -5.87 5.52
C GLU A 46 -0.68 -4.88 4.37
N GLU A 47 -1.89 -4.72 3.85
CA GLU A 47 -2.24 -3.69 2.89
C GLU A 47 -3.27 -2.72 3.47
N TYR A 48 -3.25 -1.48 2.97
CA TYR A 48 -4.26 -0.49 3.31
C TYR A 48 -4.60 0.40 2.11
N PRO A 49 -5.89 0.77 1.94
CA PRO A 49 -6.34 1.65 0.87
C PRO A 49 -5.74 3.06 0.90
N VAL A 50 -5.46 3.58 -0.31
CA VAL A 50 -4.92 4.93 -0.51
C VAL A 50 -5.82 5.67 -1.47
N LEU A 51 -6.23 6.88 -1.10
CA LEU A 51 -7.09 7.71 -1.92
C LEU A 51 -6.29 8.88 -2.48
N GLN A 52 -5.76 8.80 -3.70
CA GLN A 52 -5.27 10.00 -4.41
C GLN A 52 -4.40 10.97 -3.59
N GLY A 53 -3.48 10.45 -2.77
CA GLY A 53 -2.65 11.27 -1.87
C GLY A 53 -3.33 11.72 -0.58
N ARG A 54 -4.26 10.93 -0.08
CA ARG A 54 -4.82 11.04 1.27
C ARG A 54 -5.09 9.64 1.79
N VAL A 55 -4.97 9.50 3.09
CA VAL A 55 -5.26 8.23 3.74
C VAL A 55 -6.76 7.97 3.67
N TYR A 56 -7.12 6.71 3.48
CA TYR A 56 -8.50 6.25 3.54
C TYR A 56 -9.07 6.45 4.95
N ASP A 57 -10.31 6.91 5.05
CA ASP A 57 -10.98 7.20 6.33
C ASP A 57 -12.22 6.32 6.57
N GLY A 58 -12.45 5.31 5.71
CA GLY A 58 -13.61 4.43 5.80
C GLY A 58 -14.91 5.00 5.21
N THR A 59 -14.94 6.26 4.78
CA THR A 59 -16.20 6.91 4.37
C THR A 59 -16.51 6.82 2.87
N THR A 60 -15.51 6.52 2.05
CA THR A 60 -15.64 6.34 0.60
C THR A 60 -15.26 4.92 0.20
N PRO A 61 -15.52 4.45 -1.04
CA PRO A 61 -14.92 3.21 -1.52
C PRO A 61 -13.38 3.31 -1.53
N PRO A 62 -12.65 2.22 -1.20
CA PRO A 62 -11.18 2.24 -1.02
C PRO A 62 -10.37 2.52 -2.28
N GLY A 63 -10.99 2.53 -3.46
CA GLY A 63 -10.29 2.65 -4.73
C GLY A 63 -9.32 1.49 -5.02
N PRO A 64 -8.50 1.58 -6.06
CA PRO A 64 -7.64 0.49 -6.51
C PRO A 64 -6.24 0.48 -5.87
N ASP A 65 -5.83 1.56 -5.23
CA ASP A 65 -4.44 1.76 -4.79
C ASP A 65 -4.25 1.34 -3.34
N ARG A 66 -3.15 0.65 -3.06
CA ARG A 66 -2.77 0.15 -1.74
C ARG A 66 -1.31 0.49 -1.47
N VAL A 67 -0.98 0.58 -0.20
CA VAL A 67 0.39 0.54 0.30
C VAL A 67 0.57 -0.70 1.15
N ILE A 68 1.76 -1.27 1.10
CA ILE A 68 2.13 -2.49 1.83
C ILE A 68 3.00 -2.13 3.03
N TYR A 69 2.72 -2.76 4.16
CA TYR A 69 3.42 -2.58 5.44
C TYR A 69 3.87 -3.91 6.00
N GLN A 70 4.91 -3.89 6.82
CA GLN A 70 5.32 -5.07 7.57
C GLN A 70 4.75 -4.98 8.99
N THR A 71 3.87 -5.93 9.33
CA THR A 71 3.11 -5.93 10.58
C THR A 71 3.98 -5.79 11.84
N PHE A 72 5.17 -6.41 11.84
CA PHE A 72 5.96 -6.55 13.06
C PHE A 72 6.69 -5.27 13.49
N ILE A 73 7.19 -4.50 12.53
CA ILE A 73 7.85 -3.21 12.82
C ILE A 73 6.88 -2.02 12.68
N GLY A 74 5.75 -2.24 12.01
CA GLY A 74 4.73 -1.24 11.64
C GLY A 74 5.34 0.02 11.04
N GLU A 75 6.38 -0.20 10.25
CA GLU A 75 6.96 0.77 9.34
C GLU A 75 6.39 0.46 7.96
N VAL A 76 6.15 1.52 7.18
CA VAL A 76 5.86 1.38 5.76
C VAL A 76 7.05 0.69 5.10
N CYS A 77 6.79 -0.30 4.25
CA CYS A 77 7.83 -1.11 3.62
C CYS A 77 8.69 -0.39 2.59
N GLY A 78 9.04 0.88 2.79
CA GLY A 78 9.56 1.73 1.73
C GLY A 78 8.57 1.76 0.55
N LYS A 79 9.05 1.99 -0.68
CA LYS A 79 8.32 2.26 -1.96
C LYS A 79 7.26 1.23 -2.43
N CYS A 80 6.57 0.55 -1.53
CA CYS A 80 5.73 -0.60 -1.81
C CYS A 80 4.28 -0.17 -1.93
N CYS A 81 3.98 0.58 -3.00
CA CYS A 81 2.61 0.81 -3.42
C CYS A 81 2.25 -0.15 -4.55
N VAL A 82 1.04 -0.66 -4.48
CA VAL A 82 0.46 -1.54 -5.49
C VAL A 82 -0.90 -1.02 -5.92
N THR A 83 -1.34 -1.39 -7.12
CA THR A 83 -2.65 -0.97 -7.64
C THR A 83 -3.34 -2.10 -8.39
N HIS A 84 -4.65 -2.20 -8.24
CA HIS A 84 -5.49 -3.03 -9.12
C HIS A 84 -5.67 -2.43 -10.51
N THR A 85 -5.31 -1.16 -10.71
CA THR A 85 -5.49 -0.46 -11.98
C THR A 85 -4.68 -1.15 -13.09
N ASN A 86 -5.36 -1.66 -14.11
CA ASN A 86 -4.77 -2.40 -15.22
C ASN A 86 -4.03 -3.68 -14.81
N ALA A 87 -4.32 -4.25 -13.65
CA ALA A 87 -3.74 -5.52 -13.24
C ALA A 87 -4.07 -6.62 -14.28
N PRO A 88 -3.10 -7.52 -14.57
CA PRO A 88 -3.24 -8.52 -15.62
C PRO A 88 -4.27 -9.61 -15.26
N THR A 89 -4.63 -9.72 -13.98
CA THR A 89 -5.57 -10.70 -13.45
C THR A 89 -6.64 -10.02 -12.59
N PRO A 90 -7.86 -10.58 -12.50
CA PRO A 90 -8.86 -10.14 -11.53
C PRO A 90 -8.29 -10.20 -10.11
N ASN A 91 -8.48 -9.13 -9.33
CA ASN A 91 -7.92 -8.93 -7.99
C ASN A 91 -6.39 -8.95 -7.88
N GLY A 92 -5.68 -9.00 -9.01
CA GLY A 92 -4.22 -8.92 -8.99
C GLY A 92 -3.74 -7.49 -8.78
N PHE A 93 -2.47 -7.35 -8.47
CA PHE A 93 -1.80 -6.08 -8.31
C PHE A 93 -0.74 -5.80 -9.40
N LEU A 94 -0.45 -4.52 -9.59
CA LEU A 94 0.77 -4.03 -10.23
C LEU A 94 1.53 -3.17 -9.24
N GLN A 95 2.86 -3.31 -9.21
CA GLN A 95 3.71 -2.42 -8.45
C GLN A 95 3.75 -1.02 -9.10
N CYS A 96 3.52 0.01 -8.30
CA CYS A 96 3.64 1.40 -8.75
C CYS A 96 5.11 1.73 -9.10
N THR A 97 5.31 2.61 -10.10
CA THR A 97 6.64 3.03 -10.62
C THR A 97 7.02 4.44 -10.20
#